data_AF-A0A0P4VGG3-F1
#
_entry.id   AF-A0A0P4VGG3-F1
#
_cell.length_a   1.000
_cell.length_b   1.000
_cell.length_c   1.000
_cell.angle_alpha   90.00
_cell.angle_beta   90.00
_cell.angle_gamma   90.00
#
_symmetry.space_group_name_H-M   'P 1'
#
loop_
_entity.id
_entity.type
_entity.pdbx_description
1 polymer ?
#
loop_
_entity_poly.entity_id
_entity_poly.type
_entity_poly.pdbx_seq_one_letter_code
_entity_poly.pdbx_strand_id
1 'polypeptide(L)'
;ERRAYRSALERKRRDQLQEIFKKLKSVLPSLQNDKKASRATILKKAAEHIRFMKKKNAAQWQDLEVLQRQNSTLEAQIAAMECDNSSDDGDEIQVKGEIRELEEFCEVSDSSDSDYSYPTSLHKNKKIKVQEPFDFNQN
;
A
#
# COMPACT_ATOMS: atom_id res chain seq x y z
N GLU A 1 10.37 19.32 -42.28
CA GLU A 1 9.32 18.45 -41.69
C GLU A 1 9.80 17.57 -40.51
N ARG A 2 10.80 16.70 -40.66
CA ARG A 2 11.28 15.79 -39.57
C ARG A 2 11.67 16.48 -38.25
N ARG A 3 12.24 17.70 -38.30
CA ARG A 3 12.60 18.48 -37.09
C ARG A 3 11.37 18.99 -36.32
N ALA A 4 10.33 19.41 -37.04
CA ALA A 4 9.10 19.91 -36.42
C ALA A 4 8.34 18.79 -35.70
N TYR A 5 8.20 17.63 -36.35
CA TYR A 5 7.59 16.44 -35.75
C TYR A 5 8.33 15.99 -34.46
N ARG A 6 9.66 15.87 -34.52
CA ARG A 6 10.49 15.52 -33.35
C ARG A 6 10.31 16.53 -32.20
N SER A 7 10.28 17.83 -32.51
CA SER A 7 10.07 18.88 -31.51
C SER A 7 8.68 18.82 -30.86
N ALA A 8 7.64 18.53 -31.65
CA ALA A 8 6.28 18.35 -31.16
C ALA A 8 6.16 17.16 -30.21
N LEU A 9 6.77 16.03 -30.56
CA LEU A 9 6.77 14.84 -29.72
C LEU A 9 7.46 15.08 -28.36
N GLU A 10 8.62 15.72 -28.37
CA GLU A 10 9.35 16.01 -27.13
C GLU A 10 8.61 17.05 -26.26
N ARG A 11 7.88 18.00 -26.86
CA ARG A 11 7.01 18.89 -26.11
C ARG A 11 5.91 18.11 -25.38
N LYS A 12 5.22 17.20 -26.08
CA LYS A 12 4.22 16.30 -25.46
C LYS A 12 4.82 15.50 -24.30
N ARG A 13 6.03 14.96 -24.47
CA ARG A 13 6.74 14.23 -23.40
C ARG A 13 7.03 15.12 -22.19
N ARG A 14 7.51 16.34 -22.40
CA ARG A 14 7.78 17.30 -21.31
C ARG A 14 6.51 17.71 -20.58
N ASP A 15 5.41 17.89 -21.30
CA ASP A 15 4.12 18.24 -20.69
C ASP A 15 3.61 17.09 -19.82
N GLN A 16 3.70 15.84 -20.29
CA GLN A 16 3.40 14.65 -19.47
C GLN A 16 4.26 14.58 -18.21
N LEU A 17 5.58 14.80 -18.33
CA LEU A 17 6.47 14.81 -17.19
C LEU A 17 6.13 15.93 -16.21
N GLN A 18 5.76 17.11 -16.71
CA GLN A 18 5.32 18.23 -15.90
C GLN A 18 4.05 17.89 -15.11
N GLU A 19 3.08 17.22 -15.72
CA GLU A 19 1.86 16.77 -15.05
C GLU A 19 2.16 15.72 -13.96
N ILE A 20 3.08 14.78 -14.20
CA ILE A 20 3.50 13.82 -13.18
C ILE A 20 4.12 14.53 -11.97
N PHE A 21 4.98 15.53 -12.20
CA PHE A 21 5.56 16.32 -11.10
C PHE A 21 4.52 17.12 -10.32
N LYS A 22 3.49 17.66 -10.98
CA LYS A 22 2.37 18.34 -10.30
C LYS A 22 1.59 17.38 -9.41
N LYS A 23 1.26 16.18 -9.90
CA LYS A 23 0.57 15.13 -9.12
C LYS A 23 1.42 14.65 -7.94
N LEU A 24 2.71 14.42 -8.16
CA LEU A 24 3.62 14.04 -7.08
C LEU A 24 3.69 15.12 -6.01
N LYS A 25 3.75 16.40 -6.39
CA LYS A 25 3.76 17.50 -5.43
C LYS A 25 2.48 17.58 -4.60
N SER A 26 1.30 17.39 -5.21
CA SER A 26 0.03 17.52 -4.50
C SER A 26 -0.18 16.48 -3.41
N VAL A 27 0.47 15.32 -3.52
CA VAL A 27 0.39 14.26 -2.50
C VAL A 27 1.41 14.42 -1.37
N LEU A 28 2.35 15.37 -1.47
CA LEU A 28 3.36 15.61 -0.43
C LEU A 28 2.88 16.66 0.57
N PRO A 29 2.63 16.31 1.84
CA PRO A 29 2.08 17.24 2.84
C PRO A 29 2.96 18.48 3.05
N SER A 30 4.28 18.32 2.94
CA SER A 30 5.26 19.39 3.14
C SER A 30 5.33 20.41 2.00
N LEU A 31 4.76 20.11 0.83
CA LEU A 31 4.83 20.97 -0.37
C LEU A 31 3.47 21.50 -0.82
N GLN A 32 2.41 21.18 -0.08
CA GLN A 32 1.03 21.48 -0.46
C GLN A 32 0.76 22.99 -0.58
N ASN A 33 1.40 23.80 0.27
CA ASN A 33 1.28 25.25 0.27
C ASN A 33 2.39 25.97 -0.52
N ASP A 34 3.45 25.26 -0.92
CA ASP A 34 4.58 25.86 -1.60
C ASP A 34 4.29 25.98 -3.10
N LYS A 35 3.99 27.19 -3.57
CA LYS A 35 3.68 27.45 -4.99
C LYS A 35 4.89 27.19 -5.91
N LYS A 36 6.13 27.26 -5.42
CA LYS A 36 7.36 27.30 -6.25
C LYS A 36 8.36 26.17 -5.95
N ALA A 37 7.91 25.02 -5.44
CA ALA A 37 8.79 23.86 -5.24
C ALA A 37 9.50 23.43 -6.55
N SER A 38 10.83 23.35 -6.51
CA SER A 38 11.65 22.89 -7.64
C SER A 38 11.51 21.37 -7.86
N ARG A 39 11.83 20.88 -9.08
CA ARG A 39 11.81 19.42 -9.36
C ARG A 39 12.71 18.63 -8.41
N ALA A 40 13.92 19.14 -8.14
CA ALA A 40 14.84 18.50 -7.19
C ALA A 40 14.26 18.47 -5.77
N THR A 41 13.62 19.55 -5.34
CA THR A 41 12.94 19.63 -4.04
C THR A 41 11.80 18.62 -3.94
N ILE A 42 10.98 18.50 -4.99
CA ILE A 42 9.88 17.53 -5.03
C ILE A 42 10.41 16.10 -4.87
N LEU A 43 11.46 15.73 -5.61
CA LEU A 43 12.07 14.40 -5.50
C LEU A 43 12.67 14.15 -4.11
N LYS A 44 13.39 15.13 -3.56
CA LYS A 44 13.98 15.03 -2.22
C LYS A 44 12.91 14.82 -1.15
N LYS A 45 11.85 15.63 -1.19
CA LYS A 45 10.74 15.57 -0.23
C LYS A 45 9.91 14.31 -0.40
N ALA A 46 9.75 13.78 -1.61
CA ALA A 46 9.12 12.48 -1.83
C ALA A 46 9.92 11.35 -1.17
N ALA A 47 11.24 11.32 -1.37
CA ALA A 47 12.11 10.31 -0.76
C ALA A 47 12.13 10.41 0.78
N GLU A 48 12.11 11.64 1.33
CA GLU A 48 11.94 11.86 2.77
C GLU A 48 10.58 11.35 3.27
N HIS A 49 9.49 11.65 2.55
CA HIS A 49 8.14 11.25 2.96
C HIS A 49 7.94 9.73 2.91
N ILE A 50 8.47 9.04 1.89
CA ILE A 50 8.44 7.57 1.82
C ILE A 50 9.15 6.95 3.02
N ARG A 51 10.35 7.43 3.37
CA ARG A 51 11.10 6.94 4.53
C ARG A 51 10.34 7.19 5.84
N PHE A 52 9.78 8.39 5.99
CA PHE A 52 8.96 8.74 7.15
C PHE A 52 7.74 7.82 7.28
N MET A 53 6.98 7.62 6.21
CA MET A 53 5.79 6.77 6.21
C MET A 53 6.12 5.30 6.50
N LYS A 54 7.25 4.79 6.00
CA LYS A 54 7.72 3.44 6.36
C LYS A 54 7.97 3.29 7.86
N LYS A 55 8.72 4.23 8.46
CA LYS A 55 9.00 4.22 9.91
C LYS A 55 7.71 4.38 10.73
N LYS A 56 6.83 5.29 10.31
CA LYS A 56 5.56 5.53 10.99
C LYS A 56 4.66 4.30 10.95
N ASN A 57 4.51 3.65 9.80
CA ASN A 57 3.69 2.45 9.67
C ASN A 57 4.24 1.31 10.54
N ALA A 58 5.57 1.11 10.59
CA ALA A 58 6.17 0.10 11.44
C ALA A 58 5.85 0.30 12.93
N ALA A 59 5.96 1.55 13.42
CA ALA A 59 5.55 1.87 14.79
C ALA A 59 4.06 1.63 15.03
N GLN A 60 3.21 2.05 14.08
CA GLN A 60 1.76 1.82 14.16
C GLN A 60 1.39 0.34 14.19
N TRP A 61 2.12 -0.51 13.44
CA TRP A 61 1.93 -1.96 13.49
C TRP A 61 2.28 -2.54 14.86
N GLN A 62 3.36 -2.08 15.48
CA GLN A 62 3.72 -2.47 16.84
C GLN A 62 2.65 -2.04 17.85
N ASP A 63 2.13 -0.82 17.74
CA ASP A 63 1.05 -0.33 18.60
C ASP A 63 -0.22 -1.20 18.43
N LEU A 64 -0.57 -1.57 17.20
CA LEU A 64 -1.69 -2.47 16.92
C LEU A 64 -1.49 -3.84 17.56
N GLU A 65 -0.29 -4.43 17.48
CA GLU A 65 -0.01 -5.72 18.11
C GLU A 65 -0.16 -5.66 19.64
N VAL A 66 0.37 -4.60 20.26
CA VAL A 66 0.25 -4.40 21.71
C VAL A 66 -1.22 -4.26 22.11
N LEU A 67 -1.99 -3.45 21.38
CA LEU A 67 -3.42 -3.25 21.65
C LEU A 67 -4.23 -4.55 21.46
N GLN A 68 -3.90 -5.35 20.45
CA GLN A 68 -4.55 -6.65 20.23
C GLN A 68 -4.27 -7.62 21.39
N ARG A 69 -3.02 -7.69 21.87
CA ARG A 69 -2.65 -8.52 23.03
C ARG A 69 -3.36 -8.06 24.30
N GLN A 70 -3.46 -6.74 24.51
CA GLN A 70 -4.20 -6.16 25.63
C GLN A 70 -5.68 -6.49 25.56
N ASN A 71 -6.32 -6.30 24.40
CA ASN A 71 -7.74 -6.64 24.21
C ASN A 71 -8.00 -8.12 24.47
N SER A 72 -7.19 -9.01 23.91
CA SER A 72 -7.32 -10.45 24.15
C SER A 72 -7.18 -10.82 25.64
N THR A 73 -6.29 -10.14 26.35
CA THR A 73 -6.14 -10.34 27.81
C THR A 73 -7.37 -9.87 28.58
N LEU A 74 -7.93 -8.71 28.21
CA LEU A 74 -9.14 -8.19 28.82
C LEU A 74 -10.36 -9.07 28.52
N GLU A 75 -10.50 -9.53 27.27
CA GLU A 75 -11.55 -10.47 26.87
C GLU A 75 -11.47 -11.77 27.68
N ALA A 76 -10.26 -12.32 27.89
CA ALA A 76 -10.08 -13.50 28.73
C ALA A 76 -10.44 -13.25 30.21
N GLN A 77 -10.12 -12.06 30.75
CA GLN A 77 -10.51 -11.68 32.10
C GLN A 77 -12.02 -11.52 32.26
N ILE A 78 -12.67 -10.89 31.27
CA ILE A 78 -14.13 -10.75 31.24
C ILE A 78 -14.78 -12.13 31.21
N ALA A 79 -14.36 -13.02 30.32
CA ALA A 79 -14.89 -14.37 30.22
C ALA A 79 -14.71 -15.19 31.52
N ALA A 80 -13.56 -15.03 32.20
CA ALA A 80 -13.33 -15.70 33.49
C ALA A 80 -14.28 -15.19 34.58
N MET A 81 -14.48 -13.87 34.68
CA MET A 81 -15.42 -13.27 35.64
C MET A 81 -16.88 -13.62 35.30
N GLU A 82 -17.23 -13.69 34.02
CA GLU A 82 -18.56 -14.13 33.58
C GLU A 82 -18.79 -15.60 33.94
N CYS A 83 -17.78 -16.47 33.80
CA CYS A 83 -17.83 -17.87 34.24
C CYS A 83 -18.09 -17.98 35.76
N ASP A 84 -17.34 -17.23 36.57
CA ASP A 84 -17.50 -17.21 38.04
C ASP A 84 -18.87 -16.69 38.48
N ASN A 85 -19.47 -15.79 37.70
CA ASN A 85 -20.79 -15.21 37.97
C ASN A 85 -21.95 -15.99 37.32
N SER A 86 -21.68 -16.92 36.40
CA SER A 86 -22.69 -17.70 35.65
C SER A 86 -23.20 -18.96 36.37
N SER A 87 -23.02 -19.06 37.69
CA SER A 87 -23.73 -20.06 38.50
C SER A 87 -25.25 -19.78 38.67
N ASP A 88 -25.83 -18.91 37.84
CA ASP A 88 -27.28 -18.64 37.78
C ASP A 88 -27.71 -18.45 36.30
N ASP A 89 -28.28 -19.52 35.73
CA ASP A 89 -29.06 -19.70 34.49
C ASP A 89 -28.94 -18.71 33.29
N GLY A 90 -28.48 -19.22 32.12
CA GLY A 90 -29.10 -18.88 30.82
C GLY A 90 -28.23 -18.43 29.62
N ASP A 91 -28.23 -19.29 28.57
CA ASP A 91 -28.06 -19.05 27.11
C ASP A 91 -26.70 -18.63 26.49
N GLU A 92 -26.18 -19.52 25.63
CA GLU A 92 -24.89 -19.46 24.91
C GLU A 92 -25.04 -18.78 23.54
N ILE A 93 -24.32 -17.66 23.28
CA ILE A 93 -24.22 -17.06 21.93
C ILE A 93 -22.79 -17.21 21.41
N GLN A 94 -22.62 -18.10 20.44
CA GLN A 94 -21.36 -18.34 19.71
C GLN A 94 -21.07 -17.21 18.71
N VAL A 95 -20.06 -16.37 18.99
CA VAL A 95 -19.51 -15.43 18.01
C VAL A 95 -18.20 -15.98 17.47
N LYS A 96 -18.26 -16.61 16.28
CA LYS A 96 -17.09 -16.99 15.50
C LYS A 96 -16.45 -15.74 14.87
N GLY A 97 -15.38 -15.24 15.46
CA GLY A 97 -14.54 -14.19 14.88
C GLY A 97 -13.46 -14.79 13.96
N GLU A 98 -13.75 -14.91 12.66
CA GLU A 98 -12.72 -15.17 11.65
C GLU A 98 -11.89 -13.89 11.43
N ILE A 99 -10.72 -13.81 12.04
CA ILE A 99 -9.69 -12.83 11.65
C ILE A 99 -8.76 -13.53 10.69
N ARG A 100 -8.82 -13.12 9.42
CA ARG A 100 -7.92 -13.58 8.35
C ARG A 100 -6.48 -13.24 8.71
N GLU A 101 -5.68 -14.28 8.86
CA GLU A 101 -4.23 -14.29 8.96
C GLU A 101 -3.64 -13.53 7.76
N LEU A 102 -3.10 -12.33 8.00
CA LEU A 102 -2.26 -11.64 7.02
C LEU A 102 -0.81 -11.92 7.42
N GLU A 103 -0.34 -13.10 7.02
CA GLU A 103 1.05 -13.50 7.18
C GLU A 103 1.99 -12.53 6.47
N GLU A 104 2.96 -12.06 7.25
CA GLU A 104 4.37 -11.95 6.86
C GLU A 104 4.76 -10.88 5.82
N PHE A 105 5.17 -9.71 6.32
CA PHE A 105 6.38 -9.07 5.79
C PHE A 105 7.02 -8.14 6.83
N CYS A 106 7.96 -8.68 7.61
CA CYS A 106 8.95 -7.88 8.35
C CYS A 106 10.30 -8.61 8.40
N GLU A 107 10.91 -8.85 7.23
CA GLU A 107 12.37 -9.02 7.17
C GLU A 107 13.00 -7.64 6.94
N VAL A 108 13.39 -6.97 8.02
CA VAL A 108 14.35 -5.86 7.95
C VAL A 108 15.73 -6.40 8.31
N SER A 109 16.38 -7.06 7.35
CA SER A 109 17.84 -7.24 7.40
C SER A 109 18.50 -5.89 7.15
N ASP A 110 19.04 -5.30 8.22
CA ASP A 110 19.98 -4.19 8.13
C ASP A 110 21.33 -4.77 7.70
N SER A 111 21.60 -4.78 6.39
CA SER A 111 22.94 -5.03 5.88
C SER A 111 23.21 -4.19 4.64
N SER A 112 24.19 -3.32 4.80
CA SER A 112 24.82 -2.55 3.76
C SER A 112 25.42 -3.48 2.71
N ASP A 113 25.23 -3.10 1.44
CA ASP A 113 26.07 -3.33 0.25
C ASP A 113 25.42 -4.11 -0.92
N SER A 114 25.50 -3.50 -2.11
CA SER A 114 25.42 -4.09 -3.45
C SER A 114 24.11 -4.63 -4.07
N ASP A 115 23.87 -4.17 -5.31
CA ASP A 115 23.02 -4.64 -6.42
C ASP A 115 21.58 -5.14 -6.20
N TYR A 116 20.64 -4.22 -6.46
CA TYR A 116 19.20 -4.44 -6.59
C TYR A 116 18.85 -5.53 -7.61
N SER A 117 18.42 -6.70 -7.12
CA SER A 117 17.66 -7.69 -7.90
C SER A 117 16.16 -7.54 -7.59
N TYR A 118 15.34 -7.29 -8.61
CA TYR A 118 13.88 -7.26 -8.45
C TYR A 118 13.36 -8.69 -8.21
N PRO A 119 12.46 -8.92 -7.23
CA PRO A 119 11.77 -10.19 -7.12
C PRO A 119 10.79 -10.34 -8.28
N THR A 120 11.11 -11.25 -9.21
CA THR A 120 10.20 -11.71 -10.25
C THR A 120 9.34 -12.84 -9.69
N SER A 121 8.22 -12.51 -9.04
CA SER A 121 7.18 -13.50 -8.76
C SER A 121 5.93 -13.15 -9.56
N LEU A 122 5.92 -13.69 -10.78
CA LEU A 122 4.82 -13.65 -11.73
C LEU A 122 3.63 -14.39 -11.11
N HIS A 123 2.67 -13.65 -10.58
CA HIS A 123 1.40 -14.22 -10.16
C HIS A 123 0.72 -14.82 -11.39
N LYS A 124 0.62 -16.15 -11.43
CA LYS A 124 -0.10 -16.88 -12.49
C LYS A 124 -1.59 -16.62 -12.33
N ASN A 125 -2.07 -15.52 -12.90
CA ASN A 125 -3.50 -15.34 -13.11
C ASN A 125 -3.98 -16.38 -14.13
N LYS A 126 -4.97 -17.18 -13.74
CA LYS A 126 -5.67 -18.13 -14.61
C LYS A 126 -6.19 -17.35 -15.83
N LYS A 127 -5.78 -17.74 -17.05
CA LYS A 127 -6.24 -17.13 -18.31
C LYS A 127 -7.77 -17.16 -18.37
N ILE A 128 -8.40 -15.99 -18.43
CA ILE A 128 -9.77 -15.86 -18.93
C ILE A 128 -9.68 -15.97 -20.46
N LYS A 129 -10.44 -16.91 -21.04
CA LYS A 129 -10.48 -17.14 -22.49
C LYS A 129 -11.27 -16.00 -23.13
N VAL A 130 -10.58 -15.06 -23.75
CA VAL A 130 -11.23 -14.05 -24.61
C VAL A 130 -11.63 -14.77 -25.90
N GLN A 131 -12.93 -14.74 -26.18
CA GLN A 131 -13.52 -15.25 -27.42
C GLN A 131 -13.11 -14.30 -28.54
N GLU A 132 -12.47 -14.82 -29.60
CA GLU A 132 -12.02 -14.02 -30.74
C GLU A 132 -13.23 -13.32 -31.41
N PRO A 133 -13.07 -12.07 -31.89
CA PRO A 133 -14.11 -11.42 -32.67
C PRO A 133 -14.26 -12.13 -34.02
N PHE A 134 -15.51 -12.45 -34.35
CA PHE A 134 -15.92 -13.05 -35.62
C PHE A 134 -15.52 -12.13 -36.80
N ASP A 135 -14.68 -12.62 -37.71
CA ASP A 135 -14.38 -11.95 -38.97
C ASP A 135 -15.59 -12.03 -39.91
N PHE A 136 -16.29 -10.91 -40.10
CA PHE A 136 -17.28 -10.76 -41.16
C PHE A 136 -16.63 -10.03 -42.34
N ASN A 137 -15.97 -10.78 -43.23
CA ASN A 137 -15.71 -10.35 -44.60
C ASN A 137 -15.53 -11.57 -45.50
N GLN A 138 -16.65 -12.17 -45.89
CA GLN A 138 -16.81 -12.95 -47.12
C GLN A 138 -18.17 -12.64 -47.73
N ASN A 139 -18.17 -11.71 -48.69
CA ASN A 139 -18.86 -11.72 -49.99
C ASN A 139 -19.06 -10.29 -50.50
#